data_AF-A0A2R6K9W6-F1
#
_entry.id   AF-A0A2R6K9W6-F1
#
_cell.length_a   1.000
_cell.length_b   1.000
_cell.length_c   1.000
_cell.angle_alpha   90.00
_cell.angle_beta   90.00
_cell.angle_gamma   90.00
#
_symmetry.space_group_name_H-M   'P 1'
#
loop_
_entity.id
_entity.type
_entity.pdbx_description
1 polymer ?
#
loop_
_entity_poly.entity_id
_entity_poly.type
_entity_poly.pdbx_seq_one_letter_code
_entity_poly.pdbx_strand_id
1 'polypeptide(L)'
;MRRPARHRAAALVLGAVTGGVLRWGDAAPGLAVVAGVSLLVLVLVAARAVREHPEYTSAGRSWRDNRWSAVGQAFVVLVGFQAVSLLPVALPDQVALYVVVIATFMTGYFAGGLDALERDRTDDGESDGRVTASTGD
;
A
#
# COMPACT_ATOMS: atom_id res chain seq x y z
N MET A 1 -22.53 6.94 10.62
CA MET A 1 -21.33 6.85 11.47
C MET A 1 -20.83 5.42 11.79
N ARG A 2 -21.39 4.32 11.24
CA ARG A 2 -20.99 2.92 11.56
C ARG A 2 -19.97 2.25 10.61
N ARG A 3 -19.52 2.92 9.54
CA ARG A 3 -18.59 2.36 8.54
C ARG A 3 -17.10 2.30 8.93
N PRO A 4 -16.49 3.28 9.65
CA PRO A 4 -15.03 3.26 9.86
C PRO A 4 -14.58 2.15 10.82
N ALA A 5 -15.42 1.78 11.79
CA ALA A 5 -15.14 0.68 12.71
C ALA A 5 -15.10 -0.69 12.00
N ARG A 6 -15.91 -0.88 10.95
CA ARG A 6 -15.96 -2.15 10.20
C ARG A 6 -14.70 -2.37 9.36
N HIS A 7 -14.13 -1.33 8.75
CA HIS A 7 -12.88 -1.47 8.00
C HIS A 7 -11.68 -1.73 8.91
N ARG A 8 -11.63 -1.11 10.09
CA ARG A 8 -10.61 -1.40 11.11
C ARG A 8 -10.74 -2.80 11.68
N ALA A 9 -11.97 -3.23 11.99
CA ALA A 9 -12.23 -4.58 12.44
C ALA A 9 -11.88 -5.62 11.36
N ALA A 10 -12.20 -5.35 10.09
CA ALA A 10 -11.81 -6.21 8.97
C ALA A 10 -10.30 -6.27 8.80
N ALA A 11 -9.58 -5.16 8.95
CA ALA A 11 -8.11 -5.13 8.93
C ALA A 11 -7.51 -5.97 10.05
N LEU A 12 -8.03 -5.83 11.27
CA LEU A 12 -7.64 -6.61 12.44
C LEU A 12 -7.90 -8.09 12.25
N VAL A 13 -9.10 -8.45 11.78
CA VAL A 13 -9.47 -9.84 11.49
C VAL A 13 -8.58 -10.40 10.39
N LEU A 14 -8.31 -9.66 9.31
CA LEU A 14 -7.47 -10.15 8.22
C LEU A 14 -6.03 -10.38 8.69
N GLY A 15 -5.43 -9.40 9.39
CA GLY A 15 -4.08 -9.56 9.95
C GLY A 15 -3.98 -10.70 10.96
N ALA A 16 -4.98 -10.84 11.84
CA ALA A 16 -5.04 -11.92 12.83
C ALA A 16 -5.27 -13.30 12.18
N VAL A 17 -6.14 -13.39 11.18
CA VAL A 17 -6.39 -14.62 10.42
C VAL A 17 -5.14 -15.02 9.65
N THR A 18 -4.47 -14.09 8.96
CA THR A 18 -3.24 -14.43 8.23
C THR A 18 -2.11 -14.86 9.17
N GLY A 19 -1.90 -14.16 10.29
CA GLY A 19 -0.93 -14.57 11.31
C GLY A 19 -1.27 -15.94 11.91
N GLY A 20 -2.56 -16.20 12.18
CA GLY A 20 -3.06 -17.47 12.70
C GLY A 20 -2.88 -18.63 11.72
N VAL A 21 -3.20 -18.44 10.44
CA VAL A 21 -3.02 -19.44 9.38
C VAL A 21 -1.54 -19.77 9.19
N LEU A 22 -0.66 -18.77 9.20
CA LEU A 22 0.79 -18.99 9.12
C LEU A 22 1.32 -19.74 10.34
N ARG A 23 0.82 -19.41 11.53
CA ARG A 23 1.23 -20.11 12.77
C ARG A 23 0.78 -21.56 12.80
N TRP A 24 -0.37 -21.87 12.19
CA TRP A 24 -0.87 -23.23 12.02
C TRP A 24 -0.01 -24.05 11.06
N GLY A 25 0.61 -23.41 10.07
CA GLY A 25 1.53 -24.04 9.12
C GLY A 25 2.97 -24.21 9.62
N ASP A 26 3.21 -24.16 10.94
CA ASP A 26 4.55 -24.24 11.56
C ASP A 26 5.56 -23.16 11.12
N ALA A 27 5.08 -22.02 10.60
CA ALA A 27 5.96 -20.88 10.35
C ALA A 27 6.59 -20.37 11.67
N ALA A 28 7.82 -19.86 11.59
CA ALA A 28 8.51 -19.26 12.72
C ALA A 28 7.62 -18.17 13.34
N PRO A 29 7.46 -18.15 14.67
CA PRO A 29 6.46 -17.31 15.33
C PRO A 29 6.71 -15.81 15.09
N GLY A 30 7.98 -15.40 14.98
CA GLY A 30 8.35 -14.03 14.60
C GLY A 30 7.88 -13.66 13.20
N LEU A 31 8.07 -14.54 12.22
CA LEU A 31 7.66 -14.31 10.82
C LEU A 31 6.14 -14.26 10.67
N ALA A 32 5.41 -15.16 11.36
CA ALA A 32 3.95 -15.15 11.34
C ALA A 32 3.37 -13.84 11.91
N VAL A 33 3.97 -13.31 12.99
CA VAL A 33 3.57 -12.02 13.57
C VAL A 33 3.89 -10.87 12.63
N VAL A 34 5.10 -10.80 12.08
CA VAL A 34 5.51 -9.73 11.16
C VAL A 34 4.66 -9.74 9.89
N ALA A 35 4.35 -10.91 9.33
CA ALA A 35 3.44 -11.04 8.18
C ALA A 35 2.03 -10.53 8.50
N GLY A 36 1.46 -10.93 9.64
CA GLY A 36 0.14 -10.46 10.08
C GLY A 36 0.10 -8.95 10.31
N VAL A 37 1.11 -8.39 10.97
CA VAL A 37 1.22 -6.93 11.22
C VAL A 37 1.41 -6.15 9.92
N SER A 38 2.22 -6.66 8.99
CA SER A 38 2.44 -6.01 7.69
C SER A 38 1.15 -5.91 6.88
N LEU A 39 0.36 -6.98 6.84
CA LEU A 39 -0.95 -6.96 6.20
C LEU A 39 -1.95 -6.04 6.90
N LEU A 40 -1.94 -6.02 8.24
CA LEU A 40 -2.77 -5.10 9.01
C LEU A 40 -2.48 -3.64 8.61
N VAL A 41 -1.19 -3.27 8.57
CA VAL A 41 -0.75 -1.93 8.17
C VAL A 41 -1.18 -1.63 6.74
N LEU A 42 -0.97 -2.56 5.81
CA LEU A 42 -1.41 -2.41 4.42
C LEU A 42 -2.91 -2.11 4.34
N VAL A 43 -3.75 -2.91 5.00
CA VAL A 43 -5.21 -2.72 4.93
C VAL A 43 -5.63 -1.39 5.55
N LEU A 44 -5.00 -0.96 6.64
CA LEU A 44 -5.26 0.34 7.25
C LEU A 44 -4.88 1.49 6.32
N VAL A 45 -3.72 1.42 5.68
CA VAL A 45 -3.25 2.43 4.73
C VAL A 45 -4.15 2.47 3.50
N ALA A 46 -4.50 1.32 2.92
CA ALA A 46 -5.42 1.24 1.79
C ALA A 46 -6.81 1.79 2.15
N ALA A 47 -7.33 1.46 3.33
CA ALA A 47 -8.62 1.99 3.81
C ALA A 47 -8.57 3.51 4.05
N ARG A 48 -7.43 4.04 4.50
CA ARG A 48 -7.21 5.48 4.61
C ARG A 48 -7.18 6.15 3.23
N ALA A 49 -6.43 5.58 2.29
CA ALA A 49 -6.31 6.11 0.93
C ALA A 49 -7.68 6.19 0.23
N VAL A 50 -8.47 5.11 0.27
CA VAL A 50 -9.82 5.08 -0.30
C VAL A 50 -10.77 6.09 0.36
N ARG A 51 -10.56 6.37 1.65
CA ARG A 51 -11.41 7.31 2.41
C ARG A 51 -11.06 8.78 2.13
N GLU A 52 -9.78 9.11 2.08
CA GLU A 52 -9.29 10.49 1.94
C GLU A 52 -9.27 10.93 0.47
N HIS A 53 -9.13 9.97 -0.45
CA HIS A 53 -8.98 10.23 -1.88
C HIS A 53 -9.80 9.20 -2.69
N PRO A 54 -11.14 9.33 -2.76
CA PRO A 54 -11.96 8.41 -3.56
C PRO A 54 -11.58 8.43 -5.05
N GLU A 55 -10.93 9.51 -5.52
CA GLU A 55 -10.34 9.63 -6.86
C GLU A 55 -9.34 8.51 -7.23
N TYR A 56 -8.76 7.78 -6.26
CA TYR A 56 -7.97 6.58 -6.54
C TYR A 56 -8.72 5.48 -7.29
N THR A 57 -10.04 5.42 -7.10
CA THR A 57 -10.90 4.42 -7.77
C THR A 57 -11.51 4.93 -9.07
N SER A 58 -11.46 6.25 -9.29
CA SER A 58 -11.93 6.92 -10.48
C SER A 58 -10.78 6.96 -11.49
N ALA A 59 -10.62 5.88 -12.26
CA ALA A 59 -9.61 5.74 -13.30
C ALA A 59 -9.69 6.87 -14.35
N GLY A 60 -9.05 8.01 -14.09
CA GLY A 60 -9.07 9.19 -14.96
C GLY A 60 -7.71 9.63 -15.48
N ARG A 61 -6.59 9.08 -14.97
CA ARG A 61 -5.23 9.52 -15.34
C ARG A 61 -4.62 8.60 -16.41
N SER A 62 -4.16 9.21 -17.51
CA SER A 62 -3.60 8.59 -18.73
C SER A 62 -2.63 7.43 -18.44
N TRP A 63 -2.96 6.23 -18.93
CA TRP A 63 -2.14 5.02 -18.80
C TRP A 63 -0.71 5.18 -19.37
N ARG A 64 -0.53 6.12 -20.31
CA ARG A 64 0.74 6.35 -21.00
C ARG A 64 1.75 7.09 -20.12
N ASP A 65 1.29 7.87 -19.16
CA ASP A 65 2.16 8.60 -18.22
C ASP A 65 2.61 7.70 -17.07
N ASN A 66 1.81 6.68 -16.71
CA ASN A 66 2.09 5.75 -15.62
C ASN A 66 2.82 4.46 -16.01
N ARG A 67 3.20 4.29 -17.29
CA ARG A 67 3.88 3.05 -17.73
C ARG A 67 5.23 2.83 -17.05
N TRP A 68 5.99 3.90 -16.77
CA TRP A 68 7.32 3.80 -16.16
C TRP A 68 7.24 3.53 -14.66
N SER A 69 6.23 4.07 -13.96
CA SER A 69 5.97 3.71 -12.57
C SER A 69 5.50 2.27 -12.46
N ALA A 70 4.63 1.79 -13.36
CA ALA A 70 4.19 0.40 -13.42
C ALA A 70 5.35 -0.58 -13.69
N VAL A 71 6.30 -0.22 -14.58
CA VAL A 71 7.49 -1.04 -14.84
C VAL A 71 8.42 -1.09 -13.63
N GLY A 72 8.69 0.05 -12.97
CA GLY A 72 9.50 0.08 -11.76
C GLY A 72 8.87 -0.74 -10.62
N GLN A 73 7.55 -0.67 -10.49
CA GLN A 73 6.77 -1.48 -9.56
C GLN A 73 6.89 -2.98 -9.85
N ALA A 74 6.70 -3.39 -11.10
CA ALA A 74 6.86 -4.78 -11.51
C ALA A 74 8.29 -5.28 -11.24
N PHE A 75 9.30 -4.44 -11.49
CA PHE A 75 10.70 -4.76 -11.21
C PHE A 75 10.95 -4.98 -9.71
N VAL A 76 10.49 -4.08 -8.83
CA VAL A 76 10.66 -4.21 -7.38
C VAL A 76 9.97 -5.47 -6.86
N VAL A 77 8.75 -5.77 -7.32
CA VAL A 77 8.04 -7.01 -6.97
C VAL A 77 8.82 -8.23 -7.44
N LEU A 78 9.30 -8.24 -8.68
CA LEU A 78 10.07 -9.35 -9.24
C LEU A 78 11.35 -9.60 -8.43
N VAL A 79 12.12 -8.56 -8.13
CA VAL A 79 13.35 -8.65 -7.34
C VAL A 79 13.04 -9.16 -5.92
N GLY A 80 12.00 -8.62 -5.27
CA GLY A 80 11.59 -9.07 -3.94
C GLY A 80 11.17 -10.54 -3.93
N PHE A 81 10.44 -10.99 -4.94
CA PHE A 81 10.06 -12.39 -5.09
C PHE A 81 11.27 -13.30 -5.33
N GLN A 82 12.18 -12.89 -6.22
CA GLN A 82 13.40 -13.65 -6.49
C GLN A 82 14.29 -13.75 -5.24
N ALA A 83 14.41 -12.67 -4.46
CA ALA A 83 15.16 -12.69 -3.22
C ALA A 83 14.62 -13.76 -2.26
N VAL A 84 13.30 -13.81 -2.05
CA VAL A 84 12.67 -14.82 -1.19
C VAL A 84 12.81 -16.24 -1.76
N SER A 85 12.72 -16.41 -3.09
CA SER A 85 12.88 -17.72 -3.74
C SER A 85 14.27 -18.34 -3.59
N LEU A 86 15.30 -17.51 -3.42
CA LEU A 86 16.69 -17.95 -3.27
C LEU A 86 17.05 -18.29 -1.82
N LEU A 87 16.19 -17.97 -0.85
CA LEU A 87 16.45 -18.30 0.55
C LEU A 87 16.24 -19.81 0.80
N PRO A 88 17.20 -20.50 1.43
CA PRO A 88 17.05 -21.90 1.82
C PRO A 88 16.23 -22.01 3.12
N VAL A 89 14.95 -21.64 3.06
CA VAL A 89 14.02 -21.68 4.19
C VAL A 89 12.90 -22.69 3.94
N ALA A 90 12.24 -23.12 5.01
CA ALA A 90 11.06 -23.97 4.89
C ALA A 90 9.94 -23.23 4.15
N LEU A 91 9.14 -23.96 3.36
CA LEU A 91 7.99 -23.42 2.63
C LEU A 91 7.08 -22.49 3.46
N PRO A 92 6.67 -22.81 4.71
CA PRO A 92 5.82 -21.91 5.49
C PRO A 92 6.48 -20.56 5.80
N ASP A 93 7.78 -20.54 6.09
CA ASP A 93 8.55 -19.31 6.31
C ASP A 93 8.70 -18.51 5.00
N GLN A 94 8.88 -19.20 3.88
CA GLN A 94 8.94 -18.60 2.56
C GLN A 94 7.62 -17.90 2.20
N VAL A 95 6.48 -18.53 2.46
CA VAL A 95 5.15 -17.93 2.28
C VAL A 95 4.97 -16.71 3.17
N ALA A 96 5.39 -16.77 4.44
CA ALA A 96 5.34 -15.63 5.34
C ALA A 96 6.16 -14.44 4.80
N LEU A 97 7.35 -14.71 4.26
CA LEU A 97 8.22 -13.70 3.65
C LEU A 97 7.58 -13.06 2.40
N TYR A 98 6.97 -13.84 1.50
CA TYR A 98 6.24 -13.28 0.36
C TYR A 98 5.11 -12.35 0.80
N VAL A 99 4.36 -12.74 1.84
CA VAL A 99 3.29 -11.90 2.40
C VAL A 99 3.85 -10.57 2.90
N VAL A 100 4.97 -10.58 3.64
CA VAL A 100 5.63 -9.36 4.13
C VAL A 100 6.09 -8.47 2.97
N VAL A 101 6.72 -9.06 1.95
CA VAL A 101 7.23 -8.32 0.77
C VAL A 101 6.08 -7.62 0.05
N ILE A 102 5.01 -8.35 -0.27
CA ILE A 102 3.85 -7.79 -0.97
C ILE A 102 3.18 -6.71 -0.13
N ALA A 103 3.00 -6.96 1.18
CA ALA A 103 2.36 -6.01 2.07
C ALA A 103 3.13 -4.70 2.18
N THR A 104 4.46 -4.78 2.31
CA THR A 104 5.35 -3.62 2.40
C THR A 104 5.36 -2.84 1.09
N PHE A 105 5.49 -3.54 -0.03
CA PHE A 105 5.47 -2.94 -1.37
C PHE A 105 4.17 -2.17 -1.62
N MET A 106 3.03 -2.80 -1.35
CA MET A 106 1.71 -2.16 -1.51
C MET A 106 1.53 -0.98 -0.56
N THR A 107 2.06 -1.05 0.67
CA THR A 107 2.02 0.06 1.63
C THR A 107 2.79 1.26 1.09
N GLY A 108 3.99 1.04 0.55
CA GLY A 108 4.78 2.09 -0.10
C GLY A 108 4.07 2.70 -1.32
N TYR A 109 3.39 1.89 -2.12
CA TYR A 109 2.58 2.37 -3.24
C TYR A 109 1.49 3.34 -2.81
N PHE A 110 0.70 2.98 -1.79
CA PHE A 110 -0.35 3.86 -1.27
C PHE A 110 0.23 5.12 -0.61
N ALA A 111 1.31 4.99 0.17
CA ALA A 111 1.94 6.14 0.81
C ALA A 111 2.51 7.13 -0.21
N GLY A 112 3.23 6.64 -1.22
CA GLY A 112 3.82 7.48 -2.27
C GLY A 112 2.75 8.13 -3.16
N GLY A 113 1.68 7.42 -3.47
CA GLY A 113 0.58 8.02 -4.21
C GLY A 113 -0.17 9.09 -3.41
N LEU A 114 -0.33 8.92 -2.08
CA LEU A 114 -0.96 9.93 -1.22
C LEU A 114 -0.13 11.22 -1.18
N ASP A 115 1.19 11.08 -1.02
CA ASP A 115 2.14 12.20 -1.08
C ASP A 115 2.12 12.91 -2.44
N ALA A 116 1.97 12.16 -3.55
CA ALA A 116 1.81 12.75 -4.88
C ALA A 116 0.49 13.54 -5.03
N LEU A 117 -0.63 13.04 -4.49
CA LEU A 117 -1.92 13.74 -4.54
C LEU A 117 -1.96 14.98 -3.63
N GLU A 118 -1.26 14.95 -2.50
CA GLU A 118 -1.11 16.12 -1.62
C GLU A 118 -0.26 17.22 -2.28
N ARG A 119 0.78 16.85 -3.06
CA ARG A 119 1.55 17.83 -3.85
C ARG A 119 0.74 18.46 -4.97
N ASP A 120 0.03 17.65 -5.78
CA ASP A 120 -0.81 18.18 -6.88
C ASP A 120 -1.82 19.23 -6.37
N ARG A 121 -2.49 18.99 -5.23
CA ARG A 121 -3.45 19.95 -4.64
C ARG A 121 -2.82 21.24 -4.15
N THR A 122 -1.56 21.19 -3.71
CA THR A 122 -0.84 22.37 -3.22
C THR A 122 -0.43 23.27 -4.39
N ASP A 123 0.03 22.68 -5.49
CA ASP A 123 0.45 23.41 -6.70
C ASP A 123 -0.74 24.05 -7.44
N ASP A 124 -1.89 23.37 -7.49
CA ASP A 124 -3.13 23.91 -8.07
C ASP A 124 -3.64 25.15 -7.28
N GLY A 125 -3.52 25.13 -5.96
CA GLY A 125 -3.93 26.25 -5.09
C GLY A 125 -3.02 27.47 -5.20
N GLU A 126 -1.71 27.28 -5.44
CA GLU A 126 -0.76 28.38 -5.62
C GLU A 126 -0.90 29.06 -6.99
N SER A 127 -1.33 28.31 -8.01
CA SER A 127 -1.57 28.84 -9.36
C SER A 127 -2.77 29.79 -9.41
N ASP A 128 -3.83 29.53 -8.64
CA ASP A 128 -5.02 30.39 -8.55
C ASP A 128 -4.76 31.68 -7.75
N GLY A 129 -3.92 31.61 -6.72
CA GLY A 129 -3.49 32.78 -5.93
C GLY A 129 -2.59 33.76 -6.71
N ARG A 130 -1.81 33.26 -7.68
CA ARG A 130 -0.92 34.10 -8.51
C ARG A 130 -1.67 34.83 -9.63
N VAL A 131 -2.77 34.25 -10.16
CA VAL A 131 -3.62 34.89 -11.18
C VAL A 131 -4.46 36.03 -10.58
N THR A 132 -4.93 35.87 -9.34
CA THR A 132 -5.72 36.91 -8.65
C THR A 132 -4.89 38.12 -8.20
N ALA A 133 -3.60 37.93 -7.92
CA ALA A 133 -2.68 39.03 -7.58
C ALA A 133 -2.22 39.86 -8.80
N SER A 134 -2.31 39.31 -10.02
CA SER A 134 -1.85 39.96 -11.26
C SER A 134 -2.91 40.81 -11.96
N THR A 135 -4.18 40.79 -11.50
CA THR A 135 -5.31 41.46 -12.17
C THR A 135 -5.77 42.73 -11.43
N GLY A 136 -4.86 43.33 -10.66
CA GLY A 136 -5.13 44.52 -9.86
C GLY A 136 -4.02 45.56 -9.99
N ASP A 137 -3.76 46.01 -11.22
CA ASP A 137 -3.04 47.26 -11.53
C ASP A 137 -3.69 47.92 -12.76
#